data_AF-A0AAV5U1J8-F1
#
_entry.id   AF-A0AAV5U1J8-F1
#
_cell.length_a   1.000
_cell.length_b   1.000
_cell.length_c   1.000
_cell.angle_alpha   90.00
_cell.angle_beta   90.00
_cell.angle_gamma   90.00
#
_symmetry.space_group_name_H-M   'P 1'
#
loop_
_entity.id
_entity.type
_entity.pdbx_description
1 polymer ?
#
loop_
_entity_poly.entity_id
_entity_poly.type
_entity_poly.pdbx_seq_one_letter_code
_entity_poly.pdbx_strand_id
1 'polypeptide(L)'
;IQTSLKNDLLVVDEIGRGTSSFDGFGLAWGITAELIKNFVLFFVCSSHFTELAEMNDPPRVRAIKFKVMMHDNLTLLYKAEEGVADQSLGIHVATMVGIDEETLAWARRNSFDWRRLRN
;
A
#
# COMPACT_ATOMS: atom_id res chain seq x y z
N ILE A 1 -1.59 -8.21 -18.23
CA ILE A 1 -2.15 -7.25 -19.23
C ILE A 1 -2.31 -7.91 -20.59
N GLN A 2 -1.23 -8.37 -21.23
CA GLN A 2 -1.28 -8.91 -22.60
C GLN A 2 -2.23 -10.09 -22.81
N THR A 3 -2.53 -10.87 -21.77
CA THR A 3 -3.42 -12.03 -21.82
C THR A 3 -4.81 -11.79 -21.23
N SER A 4 -5.08 -10.60 -20.68
CA SER A 4 -6.33 -10.34 -19.95
C SER A 4 -7.46 -9.93 -20.90
N LEU A 5 -8.63 -10.52 -20.71
CA LEU A 5 -9.85 -10.31 -21.48
C LEU A 5 -10.85 -9.42 -20.73
N LYS A 6 -11.85 -8.89 -21.44
CA LYS A 6 -12.84 -7.90 -20.95
C LYS A 6 -13.77 -8.36 -19.80
N ASN A 7 -13.59 -9.55 -19.24
CA ASN A 7 -14.41 -10.07 -18.13
C ASN A 7 -13.56 -10.71 -17.03
N ASP A 8 -12.24 -10.53 -17.08
CA ASP A 8 -11.35 -11.12 -16.08
C ASP A 8 -11.38 -10.31 -14.78
N LEU A 9 -11.14 -11.02 -13.67
CA LEU A 9 -10.72 -10.42 -12.41
C LEU A 9 -9.21 -10.51 -12.31
N LEU A 10 -8.54 -9.35 -12.29
CA LEU A 10 -7.12 -9.23 -12.05
C LEU A 10 -6.89 -8.91 -10.57
N VAL A 11 -6.19 -9.80 -9.85
CA VAL A 11 -5.74 -9.59 -8.48
C VAL A 11 -4.23 -9.50 -8.47
N VAL A 12 -3.68 -8.41 -7.95
CA VAL A 12 -2.23 -8.20 -7.82
C VAL A 12 -1.89 -7.89 -6.38
N ASP A 13 -0.96 -8.65 -5.81
CA ASP A 13 -0.43 -8.40 -4.47
C ASP A 13 0.91 -7.65 -4.58
N GLU A 14 1.06 -6.56 -3.84
CA GLU A 14 2.24 -5.70 -3.78
C GLU A 14 2.73 -5.19 -5.16
N ILE A 15 1.83 -4.53 -5.90
CA ILE A 15 2.19 -3.98 -7.22
C ILE A 15 3.35 -2.98 -7.12
N GLY A 16 4.33 -3.13 -8.01
CA GLY A 16 5.53 -2.29 -8.07
C GLY A 16 6.64 -2.69 -7.10
N ARG A 17 6.50 -3.82 -6.38
CA ARG A 17 7.59 -4.36 -5.57
C ARG A 17 8.65 -5.07 -6.43
N GLY A 18 9.90 -5.04 -5.97
CA GLY A 18 11.01 -5.81 -6.55
C GLY A 18 12.09 -4.97 -7.25
N THR A 19 11.98 -3.64 -7.20
CA THR A 19 12.96 -2.70 -7.74
C THR A 19 13.12 -1.49 -6.81
N SER A 20 13.86 -0.46 -7.24
CA SER A 20 13.99 0.82 -6.52
C SER A 20 12.62 1.39 -6.17
N SER A 21 12.49 2.12 -5.06
CA SER A 21 11.19 2.66 -4.63
C SER A 21 10.54 3.57 -5.68
N PHE A 22 11.35 4.37 -6.39
CA PHE A 22 10.85 5.30 -7.40
C PHE A 22 10.44 4.60 -8.69
N ASP A 23 11.26 3.67 -9.20
CA ASP A 23 10.90 2.88 -10.38
C ASP A 23 9.69 2.00 -10.08
N GLY A 24 9.64 1.41 -8.88
CA GLY A 24 8.53 0.58 -8.42
C GLY A 24 7.22 1.36 -8.38
N PHE A 25 7.24 2.56 -7.81
CA PHE A 25 6.09 3.46 -7.83
C PHE A 25 5.70 3.86 -9.26
N GLY A 26 6.65 4.28 -10.10
CA GLY A 26 6.38 4.69 -11.47
C GLY A 26 5.77 3.57 -12.32
N LEU A 27 6.27 2.34 -12.15
CA LEU A 27 5.70 1.14 -12.79
C LEU A 27 4.30 0.85 -12.27
N ALA A 28 4.07 0.86 -10.96
CA ALA A 28 2.75 0.64 -10.38
C ALA A 28 1.73 1.67 -10.86
N TRP A 29 2.14 2.94 -10.92
CA TRP A 29 1.32 4.04 -11.43
C TRP A 29 0.99 3.83 -12.91
N GLY A 30 2.00 3.64 -13.76
CA GLY A 30 1.80 3.47 -15.20
C GLY A 30 0.91 2.27 -15.53
N ILE A 31 1.13 1.13 -14.87
CA ILE A 31 0.32 -0.08 -15.05
C ILE A 31 -1.14 0.18 -14.63
N THR A 32 -1.35 0.78 -13.46
CA THR A 32 -2.70 1.05 -12.95
C THR A 32 -3.45 2.05 -13.84
N ALA A 33 -2.78 3.12 -14.27
CA ALA A 33 -3.36 4.11 -15.17
C ALA A 33 -3.77 3.50 -16.53
N GLU A 34 -2.94 2.62 -17.08
CA GLU A 34 -3.23 1.91 -18.33
C GLU A 34 -4.44 0.95 -18.18
N LEU A 35 -4.50 0.21 -17.06
CA LEU A 35 -5.63 -0.66 -16.72
C LEU A 35 -6.93 0.13 -16.60
N ILE A 36 -6.89 1.26 -15.89
CA ILE A 36 -8.04 2.16 -15.76
C ILE A 36 -8.48 2.60 -17.16
N LYS A 37 -7.57 3.16 -17.97
CA LYS A 37 -7.90 3.83 -19.25
C LYS A 37 -8.44 2.88 -20.32
N ASN A 38 -7.78 1.74 -20.52
CA ASN A 38 -7.95 0.94 -21.73
C ASN A 38 -8.64 -0.41 -21.51
N PHE A 39 -8.88 -0.83 -20.27
CA PHE A 39 -9.45 -2.14 -19.97
C PHE A 39 -10.82 -2.02 -19.29
N VAL A 40 -11.72 -2.92 -19.70
CA VAL A 40 -12.98 -3.18 -19.00
C VAL A 40 -12.75 -4.49 -18.26
N LEU A 41 -12.07 -4.45 -17.11
CA LEU A 41 -11.82 -5.62 -16.27
C LEU A 41 -11.94 -5.23 -14.81
N PHE A 42 -12.30 -6.18 -13.94
CA PHE A 42 -12.29 -5.93 -12.51
C PHE A 42 -10.84 -6.05 -12.01
N PHE A 43 -10.33 -5.00 -11.38
CA PHE A 43 -8.96 -4.95 -10.88
C PHE A 43 -8.94 -4.67 -9.39
N VAL A 44 -8.20 -5.50 -8.65
CA VAL A 44 -7.90 -5.30 -7.23
C VAL A 44 -6.39 -5.40 -7.06
N CYS A 45 -5.79 -4.40 -6.44
CA CYS A 45 -4.39 -4.46 -6.05
C CYS A 45 -4.15 -4.02 -4.62
N SER A 46 -3.19 -4.67 -3.96
CA SER A 46 -2.58 -4.16 -2.73
C SER A 46 -1.27 -3.43 -3.09
N SER A 47 -0.95 -2.39 -2.32
CA SER A 47 0.34 -1.69 -2.45
C SER A 47 0.71 -0.99 -1.14
N HIS A 48 2.01 -0.75 -0.98
CA HIS A 48 2.56 0.13 0.05
C HIS A 48 2.68 1.59 -0.43
N PHE A 49 2.45 1.86 -1.71
CA PHE A 49 2.45 3.21 -2.27
C PHE A 49 1.11 3.89 -2.01
N THR A 50 1.02 4.65 -0.92
CA THR A 50 -0.20 5.40 -0.56
C THR A 50 -0.55 6.46 -1.59
N GLU A 51 0.44 6.95 -2.33
CA GLU A 51 0.32 7.92 -3.42
C GLU A 51 -0.55 7.40 -4.57
N LEU A 52 -0.63 6.07 -4.78
CA LEU A 52 -1.55 5.50 -5.77
C LEU A 52 -3.02 5.83 -5.47
N ALA A 53 -3.36 6.14 -4.21
CA ALA A 53 -4.71 6.55 -3.86
C ALA A 53 -5.11 7.92 -4.44
N GLU A 54 -4.16 8.70 -4.96
CA GLU A 54 -4.47 9.93 -5.72
C GLU A 54 -5.24 9.62 -7.01
N MET A 55 -5.18 8.39 -7.52
CA MET A 55 -6.00 7.95 -8.66
C MET A 55 -7.47 7.68 -8.31
N ASN A 56 -7.90 7.95 -7.07
CA ASN A 56 -9.27 7.70 -6.62
C ASN A 56 -10.27 8.55 -7.43
N ASP A 57 -11.02 7.87 -8.30
CA ASP A 57 -11.99 8.43 -9.25
C ASP A 57 -13.33 7.66 -9.16
N PRO A 58 -14.16 7.90 -8.13
CA PRO A 58 -15.42 7.19 -7.97
C PRO A 58 -16.41 7.49 -9.11
N PRO A 59 -17.17 6.49 -9.61
CA PRO A 59 -17.29 5.14 -9.07
C PRO A 59 -16.28 4.13 -9.64
N ARG A 60 -15.38 4.57 -10.52
CA ARG A 60 -14.50 3.71 -11.33
C ARG A 60 -13.30 3.17 -10.54
N VAL A 61 -12.74 3.98 -9.65
CA VAL A 61 -11.63 3.63 -8.77
C VAL A 61 -12.01 3.97 -7.34
N ARG A 62 -11.72 3.06 -6.40
CA ARG A 62 -11.94 3.27 -4.96
C ARG A 62 -10.70 2.85 -4.18
N ALA A 63 -10.18 3.76 -3.37
CA ALA A 63 -9.18 3.43 -2.37
C ALA A 63 -9.83 2.68 -1.20
N ILE A 64 -9.25 1.53 -0.83
CA ILE A 64 -9.70 0.69 0.28
C ILE A 64 -8.54 0.51 1.25
N LYS A 65 -8.81 0.64 2.55
CA LYS A 65 -7.88 0.33 3.64
C LYS A 65 -8.45 -0.76 4.54
N PHE A 66 -7.58 -1.45 5.26
CA PHE A 66 -7.98 -2.33 6.35
C PHE A 66 -7.97 -1.55 7.66
N LYS A 67 -9.07 -1.65 8.40
CA LYS A 67 -9.23 -0.96 9.67
C LYS A 67 -8.27 -1.52 10.72
N VAL A 68 -7.67 -0.61 11.46
CA VAL A 68 -6.74 -0.87 12.56
C VAL A 68 -7.19 -0.10 13.79
N MET A 69 -7.02 -0.68 14.98
CA MET A 69 -7.19 0.03 16.25
C MET A 69 -5.86 0.10 16.99
N MET A 70 -5.57 1.28 17.53
CA MET A 70 -4.43 1.54 18.39
C MET A 70 -4.96 1.93 19.77
N HIS A 71 -4.87 1.00 20.72
CA HIS A 71 -5.03 1.28 22.16
C HIS A 71 -3.66 1.06 22.83
N ASP A 72 -3.58 0.16 23.80
CA ASP A 72 -2.31 -0.25 24.40
C ASP A 72 -1.45 -1.06 23.42
N ASN A 73 -2.11 -1.79 22.52
CA ASN A 73 -1.48 -2.61 21.48
C ASN A 73 -2.13 -2.35 20.11
N LEU A 74 -1.37 -2.62 19.05
CA LEU A 74 -1.87 -2.67 17.69
C LEU A 74 -2.88 -3.82 17.54
N THR A 75 -4.06 -3.56 17.00
CA THR A 75 -5.06 -4.59 16.69
C THR A 75 -5.50 -4.49 15.23
N LEU A 76 -5.28 -5.55 14.45
CA LEU A 76 -5.76 -5.65 13.08
C LEU A 76 -7.20 -6.15 13.09
N LEU A 77 -8.14 -5.36 12.55
CA LEU A 77 -9.56 -5.74 12.55
C LEU A 77 -9.98 -6.56 11.33
N TYR A 78 -9.09 -6.69 10.34
CA TYR A 78 -9.36 -7.40 9.07
C TYR A 78 -10.63 -6.92 8.36
N LYS A 79 -11.08 -5.69 8.65
CA LYS A 79 -12.26 -5.07 8.07
C LYS A 79 -11.84 -4.09 6.98
N ALA A 80 -12.25 -4.34 5.74
CA ALA A 80 -12.06 -3.41 4.63
C ALA A 80 -13.02 -2.22 4.75
N GLU A 81 -12.52 -1.00 4.54
CA GLU A 81 -13.29 0.24 4.52
C GLU A 81 -12.73 1.20 3.47
N GLU A 82 -13.56 2.12 2.96
CA GLU A 82 -13.10 3.13 2.03
C GLU A 82 -12.10 4.09 2.69
N GLY A 83 -11.05 4.44 1.94
CA GLY A 83 -10.02 5.38 2.36
C GLY A 83 -8.61 4.85 2.16
N VAL A 84 -7.66 5.65 2.65
CA VAL A 84 -6.21 5.39 2.56
C VAL A 84 -5.66 5.18 3.96
N ALA A 85 -4.68 4.27 4.08
CA ALA A 85 -3.99 4.08 5.35
C ALA A 85 -3.25 5.36 5.76
N ASP A 86 -3.46 5.80 7.01
CA ASP A 86 -2.95 7.09 7.50
C ASP A 86 -1.42 7.05 7.76
N GLN A 87 -0.87 5.87 8.02
CA GLN A 87 0.55 5.67 8.30
C GLN A 87 0.98 4.22 8.10
N SER A 88 2.28 4.02 7.85
CA SER A 88 2.89 2.68 7.90
C SER A 88 2.98 2.17 9.34
N LEU A 89 2.53 0.93 9.54
CA LEU A 89 2.46 0.28 10.85
C LEU A 89 3.61 -0.71 11.10
N GLY A 90 4.63 -0.75 10.23
CA GLY A 90 5.69 -1.76 10.29
C GLY A 90 6.40 -1.85 11.65
N ILE A 91 6.70 -0.71 12.28
CA ILE A 91 7.33 -0.69 13.62
C ILE A 91 6.36 -1.20 14.69
N HIS A 92 5.07 -0.89 14.61
CA HIS A 92 4.07 -1.38 15.55
C HIS A 92 3.87 -2.90 15.43
N VAL A 93 3.89 -3.43 14.20
CA VAL A 93 3.87 -4.87 13.94
C VAL A 93 5.14 -5.53 14.50
N ALA A 94 6.31 -4.90 14.32
CA ALA A 94 7.57 -5.39 14.89
C ALA A 94 7.55 -5.47 16.43
N THR A 95 6.97 -4.46 17.10
CA THR A 95 6.75 -4.51 18.55
C THR A 95 5.83 -5.66 18.95
N MET A 96 4.75 -5.90 18.20
CA MET A 96 3.82 -7.00 18.47
C MET A 96 4.47 -8.38 18.39
N VAL A 97 5.41 -8.59 17.46
CA VAL A 97 6.13 -9.88 17.31
C VAL A 97 7.32 -10.02 18.26
N GLY A 98 7.56 -9.04 19.13
CA GLY A 98 8.57 -9.12 20.20
C GLY A 98 9.99 -8.78 19.77
N ILE A 99 10.19 -7.93 18.76
CA ILE A 99 11.51 -7.34 18.51
C ILE A 99 11.91 -6.48 19.72
N ASP A 100 13.18 -6.55 20.13
CA ASP A 100 13.68 -5.85 21.31
C ASP A 100 13.64 -4.31 21.15
N GLU A 101 13.50 -3.60 22.27
CA GLU A 101 13.36 -2.14 22.27
C GLU A 101 14.60 -1.39 21.78
N GLU A 102 15.80 -1.97 21.89
CA GLU A 102 17.01 -1.35 21.37
C GLU A 102 16.97 -1.32 19.83
N THR A 103 16.69 -2.47 19.21
CA THR A 103 16.49 -2.59 17.76
C THR A 103 15.33 -1.71 17.28
N LEU A 104 14.21 -1.68 18.00
CA LEU A 104 13.07 -0.82 17.64
C LEU A 104 13.40 0.67 17.76
N ALA A 105 14.17 1.08 18.78
CA ALA A 105 14.63 2.46 18.90
C ALA A 105 15.51 2.87 17.70
N TRP A 106 16.42 1.99 17.27
CA TRP A 106 17.21 2.19 16.06
C TRP A 106 16.34 2.28 14.79
N ALA A 107 15.33 1.40 14.64
CA ALA A 107 14.42 1.43 13.50
C ALA A 107 13.59 2.71 13.45
N ARG A 108 13.05 3.18 14.60
CA ARG A 108 12.29 4.43 14.72
C ARG A 108 13.14 5.63 14.30
N ARG A 109 14.36 5.72 14.80
CA ARG A 109 15.31 6.80 14.46
C ARG A 109 15.62 6.82 12.97
N ASN A 110 16.05 5.68 12.42
CA ASN A 110 16.37 5.59 10.99
C ASN A 110 15.17 5.91 10.11
N SER A 111 13.98 5.39 10.44
CA SER A 111 12.76 5.70 9.67
C SER A 111 12.44 7.19 9.69
N PHE A 112 12.68 7.88 10.80
CA PHE A 112 12.48 9.33 10.88
C PHE A 112 13.49 10.08 10.01
N ASP A 113 14.78 9.74 10.12
CA ASP A 113 15.85 10.37 9.35
C ASP A 113 15.66 10.17 7.83
N TRP A 114 15.30 8.96 7.41
CA TRP A 114 15.00 8.64 6.00
C TRP A 114 13.80 9.39 5.45
N ARG A 115 12.75 9.62 6.25
CA ARG A 115 11.60 10.43 5.83
C ARG A 115 12.02 11.89 5.63
N ARG A 116 12.86 12.42 6.50
CA ARG A 116 13.34 13.81 6.40
C ARG A 116 14.23 14.04 5.18
N LEU A 117 15.03 13.07 4.78
CA LEU A 117 15.87 13.19 3.58
C LEU A 117 15.06 13.14 2.26
N ARG A 118 13.80 12.72 2.33
CA ARG A 118 12.92 12.50 1.16
C ARG A 118 11.83 13.58 0.99
N ASN A 119 11.65 14.46 1.98
CA ASN A 119 10.75 15.61 1.95
C ASN A 119 11.54 16.92 1.85
#